data_AF-A0A383EQV2-F1
#
_entry.id   AF-A0A383EQV2-F1
#
_cell.length_a   1.000
_cell.length_b   1.000
_cell.length_c   1.000
_cell.angle_alpha   90.00
_cell.angle_beta   90.00
_cell.angle_gamma   90.00
#
_symmetry.space_group_name_H-M   'P 1'
#
loop_
_entity.id
_entity.type
_entity.pdbx_description
1 polymer ?
#
loop_
_entity_poly.entity_id
_entity_poly.type
_entity_poly.pdbx_seq_one_letter_code
_entity_poly.pdbx_strand_id
1 'polypeptide(L)'
;MLKKTFITILMERRVPHIIGSYIVAGTSLVLFLDWLKVRYEYPEYYISLALFGIISIMPSVIILAYFHGAPGKDEWTKIERIGVPINILFIAVMVFFIDWTSDIPIQNSGQEKIDSYYINITSTDKYI
;
A
#
# COMPACT_ATOMS: atom_id res chain seq x y z
N MET A 1 16.67 -39.60 -11.47
CA MET A 1 16.52 -38.45 -10.56
C MET A 1 15.10 -37.90 -10.75
N LEU A 2 14.22 -37.97 -9.76
CA LEU A 2 12.84 -37.50 -9.89
C LEU A 2 12.81 -35.98 -10.08
N LYS A 3 12.11 -35.52 -11.13
CA LYS A 3 11.95 -34.09 -11.41
C LYS A 3 11.07 -33.48 -10.33
N LYS A 4 11.62 -32.57 -9.52
CA LYS A 4 10.83 -31.83 -8.52
C LYS A 4 9.80 -30.94 -9.23
N THR A 5 8.61 -30.84 -8.66
CA THR A 5 7.56 -29.93 -9.14
C THR A 5 7.89 -28.49 -8.76
N PHE A 6 7.34 -27.51 -9.48
CA PHE A 6 7.57 -26.11 -9.16
C PHE A 6 7.12 -25.73 -7.74
N ILE A 7 5.99 -26.28 -7.28
CA ILE A 7 5.46 -26.05 -5.93
C ILE A 7 6.42 -26.58 -4.86
N THR A 8 6.99 -27.77 -5.06
CA THR A 8 7.96 -28.34 -4.10
C THR A 8 9.22 -27.49 -4.01
N ILE A 9 9.69 -26.91 -5.13
CA ILE A 9 10.82 -25.97 -5.13
C ILE A 9 10.50 -24.71 -4.31
N LEU A 10 9.30 -24.15 -4.46
CA LEU A 10 8.89 -22.97 -3.69
C LEU A 10 8.79 -23.25 -2.19
N MET A 11 8.28 -24.43 -1.82
CA MET A 11 8.19 -24.88 -0.43
C MET A 11 9.58 -25.07 0.20
N GLU A 12 10.50 -25.70 -0.52
CA GLU A 12 11.90 -25.88 -0.07
C GLU A 12 12.63 -24.54 0.12
N ARG A 13 12.28 -23.55 -0.71
CA ARG A 13 12.80 -22.18 -0.63
C ARG A 13 12.04 -21.30 0.36
N ARG A 14 11.08 -21.83 1.13
CA ARG A 14 10.29 -21.09 2.12
C ARG A 14 9.57 -19.86 1.56
N VAL A 15 9.35 -19.78 0.24
CA VAL A 15 8.73 -18.64 -0.42
C VAL A 15 7.32 -18.36 0.15
N PRO A 16 6.44 -19.36 0.34
CA PRO A 16 5.13 -19.12 0.92
C PRO A 16 5.18 -18.60 2.36
N HIS A 17 6.18 -19.03 3.14
CA HIS A 17 6.35 -18.57 4.52
C HIS A 17 6.80 -17.10 4.57
N ILE A 18 7.76 -16.72 3.73
CA ILE A 18 8.23 -15.32 3.63
C ILE A 18 7.09 -14.42 3.15
N ILE A 19 6.37 -14.81 2.09
CA ILE A 19 5.22 -14.05 1.58
C ILE A 19 4.12 -13.96 2.64
N GLY A 20 3.82 -15.06 3.35
CA GLY A 20 2.83 -15.06 4.43
C GLY A 20 3.21 -14.10 5.56
N SER A 21 4.45 -14.17 6.03
CA SER A 21 4.95 -13.24 7.07
C SER A 21 4.92 -11.79 6.60
N TYR A 22 5.24 -11.55 5.34
CA TYR A 22 5.20 -10.23 4.72
C TYR A 22 3.78 -9.66 4.69
N ILE A 23 2.79 -10.47 4.31
CA ILE A 23 1.38 -10.06 4.32
C ILE A 23 0.95 -9.72 5.74
N VAL A 24 1.27 -10.57 6.73
CA VAL A 24 0.91 -10.33 8.14
C VAL A 24 1.55 -9.04 8.67
N ALA A 25 2.83 -8.80 8.38
CA ALA A 25 3.51 -7.58 8.79
C ALA A 25 2.93 -6.34 8.11
N GLY A 26 2.67 -6.43 6.80
CA GLY A 26 2.08 -5.34 6.01
C GLY A 26 0.67 -4.99 6.49
N THR A 27 -0.21 -5.97 6.68
CA THR A 27 -1.56 -5.72 7.19
C THR A 27 -1.52 -5.19 8.62
N SER A 28 -0.62 -5.68 9.47
CA SER A 28 -0.45 -5.16 10.84
C SER A 28 -0.07 -3.69 10.85
N LEU A 29 0.84 -3.26 9.94
CA LEU A 29 1.20 -1.86 9.78
C LEU A 29 -0.02 -1.02 9.36
N VAL A 30 -0.77 -1.47 8.36
CA VAL A 30 -1.96 -0.75 7.86
C VAL A 30 -3.02 -0.62 8.96
N LEU A 31 -3.31 -1.70 9.69
CA LEU A 31 -4.27 -1.69 10.81
C LEU A 31 -3.81 -0.77 11.94
N PHE A 32 -2.50 -0.72 12.21
CA PHE A 32 -1.96 0.20 13.20
C PHE A 32 -2.11 1.66 12.77
N LEU A 33 -1.85 1.99 11.50
CA LEU A 33 -2.06 3.34 10.97
C LEU A 33 -3.54 3.73 10.96
N ASP A 34 -4.44 2.81 10.64
CA ASP A 34 -5.88 3.02 10.71
C ASP A 34 -6.34 3.27 12.16
N TRP A 35 -5.79 2.52 13.12
CA TRP A 35 -6.02 2.79 14.54
C TRP A 35 -5.53 4.18 14.95
N LEU A 36 -4.37 4.64 14.45
CA LEU A 36 -3.88 6.00 14.69
C LEU A 36 -4.81 7.06 14.09
N LYS A 37 -5.35 6.82 12.88
CA LYS A 37 -6.34 7.72 12.25
C LYS A 37 -7.56 7.88 13.14
N VAL A 38 -8.16 6.77 13.58
CA VAL A 38 -9.37 6.79 14.41
C VAL A 38 -9.11 7.41 15.78
N ARG A 39 -7.94 7.16 16.38
CA ARG A 39 -7.66 7.56 17.76
C ARG A 39 -7.09 8.97 17.91
N TYR A 40 -6.31 9.42 16.94
CA TYR A 40 -5.51 10.64 17.03
C TYR A 40 -5.68 11.57 15.81
N GLU A 41 -6.70 11.34 14.97
CA GLU A 41 -6.92 12.11 13.74
C GLU A 41 -5.70 12.10 12.81
N TYR A 42 -4.93 10.99 12.83
CA TYR A 42 -3.76 10.83 12.00
C TYR A 42 -4.13 10.90 10.50
N PRO A 43 -3.35 11.58 9.65
CA PRO A 43 -3.74 11.80 8.26
C PRO A 43 -3.92 10.50 7.47
N GLU A 44 -5.05 10.37 6.78
CA GLU A 44 -5.42 9.17 6.03
C GLU A 44 -4.47 8.83 4.87
N TYR A 45 -3.81 9.84 4.30
CA TYR A 45 -2.90 9.62 3.18
C TYR A 45 -1.73 8.68 3.53
N TYR A 46 -1.33 8.61 4.81
CA TYR A 46 -0.29 7.68 5.25
C TYR A 46 -0.76 6.21 5.21
N ILE A 47 -2.06 5.94 5.41
CA ILE A 47 -2.64 4.60 5.26
C ILE A 47 -2.57 4.19 3.79
N SER A 48 -2.99 5.08 2.89
CA SER A 48 -2.91 4.88 1.44
C SER A 48 -1.48 4.68 0.97
N LEU A 49 -0.53 5.47 1.49
CA LEU A 49 0.89 5.35 1.18
C LEU A 49 1.46 4.00 1.65
N ALA A 50 1.09 3.55 2.86
CA ALA A 50 1.51 2.25 3.38
C ALA A 50 0.96 1.11 2.54
N LEU A 51 -0.32 1.13 2.19
CA LEU A 51 -0.95 0.15 1.29
C LEU A 51 -0.24 0.10 -0.07
N PHE A 52 -0.02 1.25 -0.68
CA PHE A 52 0.70 1.36 -1.95
C PHE A 52 2.12 0.78 -1.83
N GLY A 53 2.86 1.17 -0.78
CA GLY A 53 4.23 0.70 -0.55
C GLY A 53 4.28 -0.83 -0.37
N ILE A 54 3.37 -1.39 0.43
CA ILE A 54 3.30 -2.83 0.68
C ILE A 54 3.01 -3.62 -0.60
N ILE A 55 2.03 -3.17 -1.38
CA ILE A 55 1.69 -3.85 -2.64
C ILE A 55 2.83 -3.70 -3.65
N SER A 56 3.42 -2.51 -3.75
CA SER A 56 4.41 -2.20 -4.78
C SER A 56 5.78 -2.83 -4.55
N ILE A 57 6.18 -3.07 -3.30
CA ILE A 57 7.45 -3.75 -2.97
C ILE A 57 7.33 -5.28 -3.07
N MET A 58 6.11 -5.83 -3.18
CA MET A 58 5.86 -7.28 -3.27
C MET A 58 6.69 -8.01 -4.33
N PRO A 59 6.93 -7.48 -5.55
CA PRO A 59 7.79 -8.13 -6.53
C PRO A 59 9.23 -8.32 -6.02
N SER A 60 9.79 -7.34 -5.31
CA SER A 60 11.11 -7.45 -4.68
C SER A 60 11.13 -8.50 -3.58
N VAL A 61 10.07 -8.58 -2.77
CA VAL A 61 9.93 -9.61 -1.73
C VAL A 61 9.91 -11.01 -2.35
N ILE A 62 9.20 -11.21 -3.44
CA ILE A 62 9.15 -12.50 -4.15
C ILE A 62 10.53 -12.88 -4.70
N ILE A 63 11.24 -11.93 -5.30
CA ILE A 63 12.59 -12.13 -5.83
C ILE A 63 13.53 -12.57 -4.70
N LEU A 64 13.57 -11.82 -3.59
CA LEU A 64 14.42 -12.12 -2.45
C LEU A 64 14.06 -13.46 -1.80
N ALA A 65 12.76 -13.73 -1.61
CA ALA A 65 12.29 -14.99 -1.06
C ALA A 65 12.73 -16.19 -1.91
N TYR A 66 12.71 -16.05 -3.24
CA TYR A 66 13.10 -17.13 -4.14
C TYR A 66 14.61 -17.41 -4.07
N PHE A 67 15.45 -16.39 -4.09
CA PHE A 67 16.91 -16.58 -4.16
C PHE A 67 17.57 -16.81 -2.80
N HIS A 68 17.11 -16.15 -1.73
CA HIS A 68 17.69 -16.22 -0.37
C HIS A 68 16.89 -17.09 0.61
N GLY A 69 15.73 -17.64 0.22
CA GLY A 69 14.93 -18.47 1.12
C GLY A 69 15.45 -19.91 1.32
N ALA A 70 16.36 -20.37 0.46
CA ALA A 70 17.05 -21.65 0.62
C ALA A 70 18.26 -21.52 1.56
N PRO A 71 18.48 -22.46 2.49
CA PRO A 71 19.69 -22.46 3.32
C PRO A 71 20.94 -22.68 2.45
N GLY A 72 21.89 -21.75 2.49
CA GLY A 72 23.09 -21.77 1.66
C GLY A 72 23.88 -20.47 1.78
N LYS A 73 24.87 -20.28 0.90
CA LYS A 73 25.63 -19.03 0.83
C LYS A 73 24.78 -17.96 0.13
N ASP A 74 24.51 -16.87 0.84
CA ASP A 74 23.75 -15.73 0.32
C ASP A 74 24.62 -14.91 -0.63
N GLU A 75 24.53 -15.24 -1.92
CA GLU A 75 25.15 -14.48 -2.99
C GLU A 75 24.08 -13.74 -3.79
N TRP A 76 24.29 -12.43 -3.95
CA TRP A 76 23.41 -11.60 -4.76
C TRP A 76 23.45 -12.02 -6.22
N THR A 77 22.30 -12.44 -6.72
CA THR A 77 22.13 -12.74 -8.14
C THR A 77 22.04 -11.45 -8.96
N LYS A 78 22.32 -11.55 -10.27
CA LYS A 78 22.13 -10.42 -11.20
C LYS A 78 20.68 -9.92 -11.22
N ILE A 79 19.71 -10.83 -11.04
CA ILE A 79 18.29 -10.50 -11.02
C ILE A 79 17.96 -9.64 -9.79
N GLU A 80 18.48 -9.99 -8.62
CA GLU A 80 18.26 -9.20 -7.39
C GLU A 80 18.92 -7.83 -7.45
N ARG A 81 20.16 -7.78 -7.93
CA ARG A 81 20.95 -6.55 -8.03
C ARG A 81 20.31 -5.52 -8.99
N ILE A 82 19.45 -5.96 -9.91
CA ILE A 82 18.77 -5.09 -10.88
C ILE A 82 17.29 -4.91 -10.50
N GLY A 83 16.59 -6.01 -10.24
CA GLY A 83 15.14 -6.01 -9.98
C GLY A 83 14.75 -5.28 -8.71
N VAL A 84 15.49 -5.48 -7.61
CA VAL A 84 15.18 -4.82 -6.33
C VAL A 84 15.40 -3.31 -6.44
N PRO A 85 16.53 -2.79 -6.95
CA PRO A 85 16.70 -1.34 -7.15
C PRO A 85 15.69 -0.74 -8.14
N ILE A 86 15.35 -1.42 -9.23
CA ILE A 86 14.34 -0.93 -10.19
C ILE A 86 12.98 -0.78 -9.52
N ASN A 87 12.57 -1.76 -8.72
CA ASN A 87 11.29 -1.71 -8.01
C ASN A 87 11.28 -0.60 -6.94
N ILE A 88 12.37 -0.41 -6.20
CA ILE A 88 12.52 0.71 -5.26
C ILE A 88 12.47 2.06 -6.00
N LEU A 89 13.17 2.18 -7.14
CA LEU A 89 13.14 3.39 -7.95
C LEU A 89 11.73 3.68 -8.47
N PHE A 90 11.01 2.65 -8.94
CA PHE A 90 9.61 2.77 -9.36
C PHE A 90 8.72 3.30 -8.23
N ILE A 91 8.85 2.77 -7.01
CA ILE A 91 8.10 3.24 -5.85
C ILE A 91 8.43 4.70 -5.54
N ALA A 92 9.73 5.06 -5.50
CA ALA A 92 10.17 6.42 -5.22
C ALA A 92 9.64 7.42 -6.25
N VAL A 93 9.71 7.06 -7.54
CA VAL A 93 9.14 7.83 -8.64
C VAL A 93 7.64 8.00 -8.43
N MET A 94 6.88 6.91 -8.24
CA MET A 94 5.43 7.01 -8.07
C MET A 94 5.03 7.89 -6.88
N VAL A 95 5.71 7.75 -5.73
CA VAL A 95 5.42 8.59 -4.55
C VAL A 95 5.69 10.07 -4.84
N PHE A 96 6.83 10.39 -5.48
CA PHE A 96 7.16 11.77 -5.85
C PHE A 96 6.19 12.35 -6.89
N PHE A 97 5.77 11.54 -7.87
CA PHE A 97 4.80 11.95 -8.89
C PHE A 97 3.40 12.17 -8.30
N ILE A 98 2.97 11.36 -7.33
CA ILE A 98 1.67 11.55 -6.65
C ILE A 98 1.68 12.88 -5.89
N ASP A 99 2.73 13.15 -5.10
CA ASP A 99 2.88 14.40 -4.34
C ASP A 99 2.96 15.63 -5.26
N TRP A 100 3.67 15.53 -6.37
CA TRP A 100 3.74 16.60 -7.36
C TRP A 100 2.40 16.86 -8.08
N THR A 101 1.62 15.79 -8.34
CA THR A 101 0.32 15.93 -9.02
C THR A 101 -0.84 16.26 -8.07
N SER A 102 -0.67 16.18 -6.74
CA SER A 102 -1.71 16.57 -5.78
C SER A 102 -2.12 18.04 -5.83
N ASP A 103 -1.29 18.92 -6.40
CA ASP A 103 -1.64 20.32 -6.66
C ASP A 103 -2.57 20.48 -7.88
N ILE A 104 -2.83 19.42 -8.65
CA ILE A 104 -3.85 19.42 -9.68
C ILE A 104 -5.20 19.34 -8.96
N PRO A 105 -6.09 20.34 -9.11
CA PRO A 105 -7.41 20.30 -8.50
C PRO A 105 -8.23 19.20 -9.18
N ILE A 106 -8.14 17.99 -8.64
CA ILE A 106 -9.10 16.93 -8.94
C ILE A 106 -10.37 17.36 -8.22
N GLN A 107 -11.40 17.73 -8.99
CA GLN A 107 -12.72 18.04 -8.49
C GLN A 107 -13.29 16.77 -7.84
N ASN A 108 -12.96 16.55 -6.57
CA ASN A 108 -13.52 15.48 -5.76
C ASN A 108 -15.01 15.80 -5.62
N SER A 109 -15.85 15.09 -6.37
CA SER A 109 -17.30 15.10 -6.26
C SER A 109 -17.79 14.38 -5.00
N GLY A 110 -17.08 14.57 -3.88
CA GLY A 110 -17.30 13.89 -2.62
C GLY A 110 -17.49 14.90 -1.50
N GLN A 111 -18.75 15.25 -1.26
CA GLN A 111 -19.28 15.97 -0.10
C GLN A 111 -18.65 17.35 0.17
N GLU A 112 -19.19 18.38 -0.49
CA GLU A 112 -19.18 19.72 0.08
C GLU A 112 -19.78 19.65 1.49
N LYS A 113 -18.96 19.97 2.49
CA LYS A 113 -19.41 20.21 3.85
C LYS A 113 -20.43 21.35 3.79
N ILE A 114 -21.70 21.05 4.03
CA ILE A 114 -22.76 22.06 4.08
C ILE A 114 -22.51 22.88 5.36
N ASP A 115 -21.73 23.96 5.24
CA ASP A 115 -21.37 24.84 6.36
C ASP A 115 -22.46 25.86 6.71
N SER A 116 -23.54 25.93 5.92
CA SER A 116 -24.65 26.87 6.16
C SER A 116 -25.98 26.34 5.66
N TYR A 117 -27.01 26.40 6.52
CA TYR A 117 -28.40 26.18 6.16
C TYR A 117 -29.10 27.53 6.00
N TYR A 118 -29.65 27.81 4.81
CA TYR A 118 -30.55 28.93 4.62
C TYR A 118 -31.97 28.51 5.03
N ILE A 119 -32.42 28.98 6.19
CA ILE A 119 -33.81 28.84 6.63
C ILE A 119 -34.54 30.14 6.32
N ASN A 120 -35.44 30.12 5.34
CA ASN A 120 -36.35 31.24 5.09
C ASN A 120 -37.71 30.92 5.72
N ILE A 121 -38.06 31.67 6.77
CA ILE A 121 -39.39 31.63 7.38
C ILE A 121 -40.11 32.90 6.94
N THR A 122 -41.06 32.75 6.02
CA THR A 122 -41.96 33.83 5.60
C THR A 122 -43.36 33.53 6.09
N SER A 123 -43.97 34.47 6.81
CA SER A 123 -45.40 34.47 7.11
C SER A 123 -46.10 35.45 6.17
N THR A 124 -47.26 35.07 5.63
CA THR A 124 -48.14 35.98 4.89
C THR A 124 -49.32 36.35 5.79
N ASP A 125 -49.74 37.60 5.80
CA ASP A 125 -50.87 38.15 6.58
C ASP A 125 -52.26 37.54 6.24
N LYS A 126 -52.31 36.46 5.44
CA LYS A 126 -53.56 35.84 4.95
C LYS A 126 -54.04 34.64 5.77
N TYR A 127 -53.35 34.28 6.85
CA TYR A 127 -53.70 33.12 7.70
C TYR A 127 -53.49 33.40 9.20
N ILE A 128 -54.08 34.49 9.71
CA ILE A 128 -54.47 34.61 11.12
C ILE A 128 -56.00 34.58 11.18
#